data_AF-A0AAE7E7Z0-F1
#
_entry.id   AF-A0AAE7E7Z0-F1
#
_cell.length_a   1.000
_cell.length_b   1.000
_cell.length_c   1.000
_cell.angle_alpha   90.00
_cell.angle_beta   90.00
_cell.angle_gamma   90.00
#
_symmetry.space_group_name_H-M   'P 1'
#
loop_
_entity.id
_entity.type
_entity.pdbx_description
1 polymer ?
#
loop_
_entity_poly.entity_id
_entity_poly.type
_entity_poly.pdbx_seq_one_letter_code
_entity_poly.pdbx_strand_id
1 'polypeptide(L)'
;MENIKEKLKDIVENLMIPEVEAYLDDLHKLLETNSQTDDDKEAIEEMESFLVELQNILAVIEENKTEDSEYQRIYDYIIQNLEEHAHEHNDEQED
;
A
#
# COMPACT_ATOMS: atom_id res chain seq x y z
N MET A 1 -23.39 10.58 -4.97
CA MET A 1 -22.01 11.01 -4.68
C MET A 1 -21.43 9.91 -3.83
N GLU A 2 -20.53 9.10 -4.38
CA GLU A 2 -19.74 8.19 -3.55
C GLU A 2 -18.92 9.02 -2.58
N ASN A 3 -18.89 8.59 -1.33
CA ASN A 3 -18.14 9.24 -0.27
C ASN A 3 -16.65 8.94 -0.50
N ILE A 4 -15.84 9.96 -0.78
CA ILE A 4 -14.40 9.78 -1.06
C ILE A 4 -13.66 9.05 0.07
N LYS A 5 -14.13 9.21 1.31
CA LYS A 5 -13.63 8.47 2.48
C LYS A 5 -13.86 6.98 2.37
N GLU A 6 -15.03 6.56 1.87
CA GLU A 6 -15.36 5.15 1.69
C GLU A 6 -14.50 4.53 0.59
N LYS A 7 -14.27 5.25 -0.51
CA LYS A 7 -13.38 4.80 -1.58
C LYS A 7 -11.93 4.67 -1.13
N LEU A 8 -11.40 5.69 -0.46
CA LEU A 8 -10.03 5.66 0.04
C LEU A 8 -9.86 4.57 1.10
N LYS A 9 -10.82 4.43 2.01
CA LYS A 9 -10.83 3.36 3.00
C LYS A 9 -10.86 1.98 2.34
N ASP A 10 -11.73 1.76 1.36
CA ASP A 10 -11.86 0.49 0.67
C ASP A 10 -10.55 0.06 -0.01
N ILE A 11 -9.90 0.96 -0.74
CA ILE A 11 -8.62 0.65 -1.40
C ILE A 11 -7.52 0.38 -0.36
N VAL A 12 -7.41 1.20 0.68
CA VAL A 12 -6.36 1.01 1.69
C VAL A 12 -6.59 -0.29 2.47
N GLU A 13 -7.81 -0.56 2.91
CA GLU A 13 -8.15 -1.71 3.77
C GLU A 13 -8.23 -3.04 3.01
N ASN A 14 -8.80 -3.04 1.79
CA ASN A 14 -9.11 -4.27 1.07
C ASN A 14 -8.15 -4.59 -0.08
N LEU A 15 -7.27 -3.65 -0.47
CA LEU A 15 -6.27 -3.87 -1.51
C LEU A 15 -4.86 -3.69 -0.96
N MET A 16 -4.49 -2.49 -0.54
CA MET A 16 -3.09 -2.15 -0.25
C MET A 16 -2.54 -2.84 1.00
N ILE A 17 -3.26 -2.79 2.13
CA ILE A 17 -2.81 -3.43 3.36
C ILE A 17 -2.62 -4.95 3.15
N PRO A 18 -3.59 -5.70 2.59
CA PRO A 18 -3.41 -7.12 2.33
C PRO A 18 -2.21 -7.45 1.43
N GLU A 19 -1.95 -6.64 0.40
CA GLU A 19 -0.80 -6.84 -0.49
C GLU A 19 0.53 -6.64 0.23
N VAL A 20 0.65 -5.57 1.02
CA VAL A 20 1.85 -5.29 1.82
C VAL A 20 2.07 -6.36 2.88
N GLU A 21 1.02 -6.79 3.58
CA GLU A 21 1.10 -7.87 4.58
C GLU A 21 1.52 -9.20 3.95
N ALA A 22 1.02 -9.54 2.76
CA ALA A 22 1.42 -10.74 2.04
C ALA A 22 2.90 -10.70 1.64
N TYR A 23 3.37 -9.55 1.14
CA TYR A 23 4.78 -9.39 0.77
C TYR A 23 5.71 -9.45 1.99
N LEU A 24 5.33 -8.82 3.11
CA LEU A 24 6.04 -8.93 4.39
C LEU A 24 6.10 -10.38 4.90
N ASP A 25 5.01 -11.15 4.77
CA ASP A 25 4.99 -12.56 5.15
C ASP A 25 6.01 -13.38 4.31
N ASP A 26 6.10 -13.10 3.02
CA ASP A 26 7.08 -13.75 2.14
C ASP A 26 8.53 -13.37 2.48
N LEU A 27 8.81 -12.09 2.77
CA LEU A 27 10.12 -11.64 3.23
C LEU A 27 10.49 -12.27 4.58
N HIS A 28 9.55 -12.37 5.51
CA HIS A 28 9.77 -12.98 6.82
C HIS A 28 10.08 -14.48 6.72
N LYS A 29 9.50 -15.22 5.77
CA LYS A 29 9.86 -16.62 5.51
C LYS A 29 11.33 -16.79 5.15
N LEU A 30 11.95 -15.80 4.48
CA LEU A 30 13.38 -15.83 4.17
C LEU A 30 14.27 -15.75 5.43
N LEU A 31 13.77 -15.10 6.49
CA LEU A 31 14.45 -15.07 7.79
C LEU A 31 14.48 -16.44 8.45
N GLU A 32 13.40 -17.22 8.33
CA GLU A 32 13.31 -18.57 8.90
C GLU A 32 14.38 -19.50 8.30
N THR A 33 14.72 -19.30 7.02
CA THR A 33 15.71 -20.09 6.29
C THR A 33 17.13 -19.50 6.34
N ASN A 34 17.33 -18.35 7.00
CA ASN A 34 18.58 -17.56 6.94
C ASN A 34 19.07 -17.30 5.50
N SER A 35 18.14 -17.12 4.57
CA SER A 35 18.44 -16.93 3.14
C SER A 35 18.26 -15.49 2.67
N GLN A 36 17.95 -14.57 3.59
CA GLN A 36 17.78 -13.16 3.31
C GLN A 36 19.10 -12.48 2.95
N THR A 37 19.03 -11.62 1.95
CA THR A 37 20.06 -10.64 1.61
C THR A 37 19.96 -9.42 2.54
N ASP A 38 20.89 -8.47 2.41
CA ASP A 38 20.74 -7.18 3.11
C ASP A 38 19.62 -6.35 2.48
N ASP A 39 19.42 -6.44 1.16
CA ASP A 39 18.32 -5.80 0.44
C ASP A 39 16.96 -6.29 0.95
N ASP A 40 16.82 -7.61 1.21
CA ASP A 40 15.57 -8.16 1.77
C ASP A 40 15.26 -7.60 3.18
N LYS A 41 16.29 -7.29 3.99
CA LYS A 41 16.09 -6.69 5.31
C LYS A 41 15.67 -5.23 5.20
N GLU A 42 16.27 -4.49 4.28
CA GLU A 42 15.88 -3.11 3.99
C GLU A 42 14.42 -3.08 3.49
N ALA A 43 14.05 -4.00 2.60
CA ALA A 43 12.68 -4.14 2.12
C ALA A 43 11.69 -4.42 3.26
N ILE A 44 12.04 -5.25 4.26
CA ILE A 44 11.18 -5.47 5.44
C ILE A 44 10.95 -4.14 6.18
N GLU A 45 12.01 -3.41 6.50
CA GLU A 45 11.90 -2.14 7.26
C GLU A 45 11.07 -1.09 6.50
N GLU A 46 11.24 -1.00 5.17
CA GLU A 46 10.47 -0.11 4.31
C GLU A 46 8.99 -0.49 4.26
N MET A 47 8.68 -1.79 4.09
CA MET A 47 7.31 -2.26 4.00
C MET A 47 6.57 -2.19 5.34
N GLU A 48 7.25 -2.45 6.47
CA GLU A 48 6.69 -2.22 7.81
C GLU A 48 6.36 -0.73 8.04
N SER A 49 7.26 0.17 7.62
CA SER A 49 7.04 1.62 7.69
C SER A 49 5.86 2.04 6.82
N PHE A 50 5.74 1.48 5.61
CA PHE A 50 4.63 1.76 4.72
C PHE A 50 3.29 1.24 5.27
N LEU A 51 3.27 0.04 5.88
CA LEU A 51 2.06 -0.49 6.53
C LEU A 51 1.55 0.45 7.64
N VAL A 52 2.45 1.06 8.41
CA VAL A 52 2.09 2.05 9.42
C VAL A 52 1.49 3.31 8.79
N GLU A 53 2.04 3.80 7.67
CA GLU A 53 1.47 4.92 6.92
C GLU A 53 0.03 4.62 6.45
N LEU A 54 -0.22 3.42 5.93
CA LEU A 54 -1.56 2.97 5.51
C LEU A 54 -2.55 2.94 6.69
N GLN A 55 -2.12 2.42 7.83
CA GLN A 55 -2.94 2.41 9.05
C GLN A 55 -3.24 3.82 9.56
N ASN A 56 -2.29 4.75 9.43
CA ASN A 56 -2.51 6.16 9.77
C ASN A 56 -3.56 6.83 8.87
N ILE A 57 -3.60 6.49 7.57
CA ILE A 57 -4.66 6.97 6.67
C ILE A 57 -6.04 6.52 7.17
N LEU A 58 -6.19 5.24 7.54
CA LEU A 58 -7.45 4.72 8.08
C LEU A 58 -7.86 5.45 9.37
N ALA A 59 -6.92 5.69 10.28
CA ALA A 59 -7.18 6.43 11.52
C ALA A 59 -7.66 7.86 11.25
N VAL A 60 -7.02 8.58 10.32
CA VAL A 60 -7.42 9.95 9.94
C VAL A 60 -8.83 9.98 9.34
N ILE A 61 -9.19 8.98 8.53
CA ILE A 61 -10.54 8.83 7.96
C ILE A 61 -11.57 8.59 9.07
N GLU A 62 -11.31 7.63 9.97
CA GLU A 62 -12.23 7.27 11.06
C GLU A 62 -12.45 8.43 12.04
N GLU A 63 -11.39 9.14 12.38
CA GLU A 63 -11.46 10.29 13.28
C GLU A 63 -11.94 11.57 12.57
N ASN A 64 -12.16 11.50 11.25
CA ASN A 64 -12.57 12.62 10.40
C ASN A 64 -11.69 13.86 10.63
N LYS A 65 -10.37 13.66 10.68
CA LYS A 65 -9.39 14.68 11.09
C LYS A 65 -8.96 15.65 9.99
N THR A 66 -9.36 15.43 8.75
CA THR A 66 -9.04 16.30 7.61
C THR A 66 -10.25 16.57 6.70
N GLU A 67 -10.10 17.52 5.79
CA GLU A 67 -11.10 17.95 4.82
C GLU A 67 -11.23 16.98 3.64
N ASP A 68 -12.40 16.94 3.00
CA ASP A 68 -12.69 16.02 1.90
C ASP A 68 -11.73 16.17 0.70
N SER A 69 -11.20 17.37 0.46
CA SER A 69 -10.20 17.62 -0.57
C SER A 69 -8.87 16.91 -0.31
N GLU A 70 -8.47 16.73 0.95
CA GLU A 70 -7.24 16.00 1.26
C GLU A 70 -7.44 14.49 1.09
N TYR A 71 -8.61 13.93 1.43
CA TYR A 71 -8.89 12.52 1.09
C TYR A 71 -8.90 12.30 -0.42
N GLN A 72 -9.46 13.24 -1.19
CA GLN A 72 -9.43 13.17 -2.66
C GLN A 72 -8.00 13.18 -3.19
N ARG A 73 -7.15 14.07 -2.68
CA ARG A 73 -5.75 14.15 -3.10
C ARG A 73 -4.97 12.86 -2.82
N ILE A 74 -5.18 12.25 -1.65
CA ILE A 74 -4.53 10.98 -1.29
C ILE A 74 -5.05 9.87 -2.19
N TYR A 75 -6.37 9.80 -2.42
CA TYR A 75 -6.98 8.82 -3.31
C TYR A 75 -6.44 8.92 -4.74
N ASP A 76 -6.40 10.13 -5.31
CA ASP A 76 -5.91 10.36 -6.67
C ASP A 76 -4.43 9.95 -6.80
N TYR A 77 -3.62 10.25 -5.79
CA TYR A 77 -2.24 9.82 -5.74
C TYR A 77 -2.12 8.29 -5.71
N ILE A 78 -2.88 7.59 -4.86
CA ILE A 78 -2.85 6.12 -4.79
C ILE A 78 -3.27 5.51 -6.12
N ILE A 79 -4.38 5.97 -6.70
CA ILE A 79 -4.86 5.47 -8.00
C ILE A 79 -3.82 5.69 -9.09
N GLN A 80 -3.21 6.88 -9.16
CA GLN A 80 -2.19 7.17 -10.14
C GLN A 80 -1.00 6.18 -10.03
N ASN A 81 -0.49 5.93 -8.83
CA ASN A 81 0.62 4.99 -8.64
C ASN A 81 0.21 3.54 -8.98
N LEU A 82 -1.00 3.12 -8.60
CA LEU A 82 -1.51 1.79 -8.94
C LEU A 82 -1.68 1.60 -10.45
N GLU A 83 -2.17 2.62 -11.16
CA GLU A 83 -2.32 2.60 -12.62
C GLU A 83 -0.94 2.57 -13.31
N GLU A 84 0.03 3.36 -12.84
CA GLU A 84 1.40 3.36 -13.35
C GLU A 84 2.05 1.98 -13.19
N HIS A 85 1.96 1.36 -12.01
CA HIS A 85 2.48 0.01 -11.77
C HIS A 85 1.73 -1.09 -12.54
N ALA A 86 0.41 -0.95 -12.73
CA ALA A 86 -0.36 -1.87 -13.54
C ALA A 86 0.00 -1.79 -15.03
N HIS A 87 0.37 -0.60 -15.52
CA HIS A 87 0.84 -0.41 -16.89
C HIS A 87 2.25 -1.00 -17.09
N GLU A 88 3.17 -0.80 -16.14
CA GLU A 88 4.52 -1.41 -16.20
C GLU A 88 4.46 -2.95 -16.28
N HIS A 89 3.56 -3.60 -15.53
CA HIS A 89 3.39 -5.06 -15.57
C HIS A 89 2.79 -5.62 -16.87
N ASN A 90 2.10 -4.78 -17.67
CA ASN A 90 1.48 -5.20 -18.94
C ASN A 90 2.44 -5.04 -20.12
N ASP A 91 3.33 -4.04 -20.09
CA ASP A 91 4.31 -3.82 -21.16
C ASP A 91 5.45 -4.85 -21.16
N GLU A 92 5.75 -5.48 -20.01
CA GLU A 92 6.77 -6.55 -19.90
C GLU A 92 6.29 -7.95 -20.39
N GLN A 93 5.01 -8.12 -20.73
CA GLN A 93 4.45 -9.40 -21.20
C GLN A 93 4.34 -9.52 -22.73
N GLU A 94 4.75 -8.49 -23.49
CA GLU A 94 4.63 -8.47 -24.96
C GLU A 94 5.91 -8.82 -25.76
N ASP A 95 7.03 -9.23 -25.12
CA ASP A 95 8.26 -9.66 -25.81
C ASP A 95 8.53 -11.19 -25.79
#